data_AF-A0A9D8I081-F1
#
_entry.id   AF-A0A9D8I081-F1
#
_cell.length_a   1.000
_cell.length_b   1.000
_cell.length_c   1.000
_cell.angle_alpha   90.00
_cell.angle_beta   90.00
_cell.angle_gamma   90.00
#
_symmetry.space_group_name_H-M   'P 1'
#
loop_
_entity.id
_entity.type
_entity.pdbx_description
1 polymer ?
#
loop_
_entity_poly.entity_id
_entity_poly.type
_entity_poly.pdbx_seq_one_letter_code
_entity_poly.pdbx_strand_id
1 'polypeptide(L)'
;MKYPRTLFPALSLLASAAVNAHPIAVPGTEGLSVPAGSNPVIAKYEGNSAGFSNDLYLELDGSGSPGMDGNTSNDLFIFNNHASIVGSTVNLGTFTAGTELVFRLHVNNTGDDFFTGPGSRNADGLPHARVQANWLPSTTLVSFEDLLNLPEGASGYNDLSFSFENTTATTVPDGGSGVLCLGAAISAFAASRMRRRA
;
A
#
# COMPACT_ATOMS: atom_id res chain seq x y z
N MET A 1 -45.98 47.91 -40.95
CA MET A 1 -44.75 47.79 -40.13
C MET A 1 -44.48 46.31 -39.88
N LYS A 2 -43.44 45.75 -40.50
CA LYS A 2 -43.00 44.36 -40.33
C LYS A 2 -41.60 44.39 -39.72
N TYR A 3 -41.39 43.81 -38.55
CA TYR A 3 -40.06 43.55 -37.99
C TYR A 3 -39.76 42.04 -38.10
N PRO A 4 -38.61 41.63 -38.67
CA PRO A 4 -38.21 40.24 -38.65
C PRO A 4 -37.61 39.89 -37.27
N ARG A 5 -38.05 38.76 -36.70
CA ARG A 5 -37.44 38.17 -35.51
C ARG A 5 -36.21 37.36 -35.95
N THR A 6 -35.03 37.87 -35.66
CA THR A 6 -33.76 37.14 -35.75
C THR A 6 -33.64 36.21 -34.54
N LEU A 7 -33.65 34.89 -34.77
CA LEU A 7 -33.23 33.91 -33.77
C LEU A 7 -31.70 33.78 -33.83
N PHE A 8 -31.03 34.01 -32.70
CA PHE A 8 -29.64 33.63 -32.51
C PHE A 8 -29.59 32.17 -32.06
N PRO A 9 -28.79 31.29 -32.70
CA PRO A 9 -28.51 29.97 -32.14
C PRO A 9 -27.53 30.14 -30.99
N ALA A 10 -27.94 29.73 -29.79
CA ALA A 10 -27.04 29.57 -28.65
C ALA A 10 -26.15 28.35 -28.91
N LEU A 11 -24.88 28.59 -29.22
CA LEU A 11 -23.88 27.54 -29.35
C LEU A 11 -23.46 27.12 -27.93
N SER A 12 -24.02 26.03 -27.43
CA SER A 12 -23.61 25.44 -26.14
C SER A 12 -22.25 24.78 -26.30
N LEU A 13 -21.21 25.38 -25.71
CA LEU A 13 -19.89 24.77 -25.59
C LEU A 13 -19.98 23.62 -24.56
N LEU A 14 -20.06 22.38 -25.02
CA LEU A 14 -19.88 21.21 -24.16
C LEU A 14 -18.38 21.12 -23.82
N ALA A 15 -17.98 21.66 -22.68
CA ALA A 15 -16.69 21.34 -22.11
C ALA A 15 -16.74 19.88 -21.63
N SER A 16 -16.06 18.98 -22.33
CA SER A 16 -15.78 17.63 -21.81
C SER A 16 -14.92 17.80 -20.56
N ALA A 17 -15.49 17.58 -19.38
CA ALA A 17 -14.71 17.30 -18.19
C ALA A 17 -13.97 15.99 -18.46
N ALA A 18 -12.67 16.06 -18.69
CA ALA A 18 -11.82 14.89 -18.59
C ALA A 18 -11.88 14.45 -17.12
N VAL A 19 -12.65 13.41 -16.83
CA VAL A 19 -12.46 12.63 -15.60
C VAL A 19 -11.04 12.10 -15.71
N ASN A 20 -10.14 12.55 -14.83
CA ASN A 20 -8.81 11.95 -14.71
C ASN A 20 -9.02 10.51 -14.22
N ALA A 21 -9.11 9.58 -15.15
CA ALA A 21 -9.08 8.16 -14.84
C ALA A 21 -7.66 7.84 -14.33
N HIS A 22 -7.55 7.50 -13.06
CA HIS A 22 -6.31 7.02 -12.46
C HIS A 22 -6.29 5.49 -12.56
N PRO A 23 -5.09 4.86 -12.61
CA PRO A 23 -4.98 3.41 -12.65
C PRO A 23 -5.38 2.80 -11.30
N ILE A 24 -5.97 1.61 -11.35
CA ILE A 24 -6.31 0.79 -10.18
C ILE A 24 -5.67 -0.58 -10.37
N ALA A 25 -4.98 -1.09 -9.35
CA ALA A 25 -4.41 -2.43 -9.37
C ALA A 25 -5.50 -3.50 -9.60
N VAL A 26 -5.18 -4.53 -10.38
CA VAL A 26 -6.17 -5.53 -10.80
C VAL A 26 -6.74 -6.36 -9.64
N PRO A 27 -8.02 -6.76 -9.67
CA PRO A 27 -8.58 -7.69 -8.70
C PRO A 27 -7.80 -9.02 -8.63
N GLY A 28 -7.81 -9.66 -7.46
CA GLY A 28 -7.03 -10.86 -7.16
C GLY A 28 -5.62 -10.57 -6.65
N THR A 29 -5.27 -9.29 -6.46
CA THR A 29 -4.00 -8.84 -5.87
C THR A 29 -4.17 -8.21 -4.49
N GLU A 30 -5.35 -8.36 -3.89
CA GLU A 30 -5.66 -7.91 -2.55
C GLU A 30 -4.76 -8.61 -1.53
N GLY A 31 -4.23 -7.83 -0.60
CA GLY A 31 -3.47 -8.33 0.55
C GLY A 31 -2.07 -8.86 0.23
N LEU A 32 -1.59 -8.64 -0.99
CA LEU A 32 -0.18 -8.84 -1.33
C LEU A 32 0.70 -7.75 -0.71
N SER A 33 1.96 -8.09 -0.51
CA SER A 33 2.98 -7.20 0.04
C SER A 33 3.91 -6.64 -1.04
N VAL A 34 4.62 -5.55 -0.71
CA VAL A 34 5.53 -4.83 -1.62
C VAL A 34 6.99 -5.02 -1.19
N PRO A 35 7.68 -6.09 -1.60
CA PRO A 35 9.11 -6.23 -1.37
C PRO A 35 9.94 -5.30 -2.27
N ALA A 36 10.96 -4.68 -1.69
CA ALA A 36 11.93 -3.85 -2.38
C ALA A 36 12.88 -4.66 -3.28
N GLY A 37 13.31 -4.07 -4.39
CA GLY A 37 14.42 -4.54 -5.21
C GLY A 37 15.76 -3.98 -4.72
N SER A 38 16.81 -4.13 -5.54
CA SER A 38 18.18 -3.69 -5.19
C SER A 38 18.49 -2.23 -5.55
N ASN A 39 17.57 -1.54 -6.23
CA ASN A 39 17.72 -0.15 -6.68
C ASN A 39 16.87 0.78 -5.80
N PRO A 40 17.10 2.10 -5.84
CA PRO A 40 16.26 3.06 -5.13
C PRO A 40 14.78 2.91 -5.49
N VAL A 41 13.91 2.95 -4.50
CA VAL A 41 12.46 2.90 -4.68
C VAL A 41 11.95 4.33 -4.84
N ILE A 42 11.34 4.59 -6.00
CA ILE A 42 10.71 5.88 -6.30
C ILE A 42 9.20 5.67 -6.28
N ALA A 43 8.53 6.38 -5.37
CA ALA A 43 7.08 6.44 -5.32
C ALA A 43 6.57 7.50 -6.31
N LYS A 44 5.48 7.21 -7.01
CA LYS A 44 4.79 8.16 -7.89
C LYS A 44 3.30 8.17 -7.57
N TYR A 45 2.74 9.35 -7.39
CA TYR A 45 1.30 9.52 -7.17
C TYR A 45 0.53 9.38 -8.49
N GLU A 46 -0.44 8.47 -8.55
CA GLU A 46 -1.18 8.15 -9.78
C GLU A 46 -2.62 8.71 -9.78
N GLY A 47 -3.15 9.11 -8.62
CA GLY A 47 -4.46 9.76 -8.50
C GLY A 47 -5.42 9.06 -7.53
N ASN A 48 -6.66 9.52 -7.50
CA ASN A 48 -7.76 8.96 -6.73
C ASN A 48 -9.13 9.45 -7.26
N SER A 49 -10.21 8.89 -6.73
CA SER A 49 -11.58 9.43 -6.80
C SER A 49 -12.29 9.47 -5.44
N ALA A 50 -11.53 9.40 -4.35
CA ALA A 50 -12.04 9.36 -2.99
C ALA A 50 -12.69 10.69 -2.57
N GLY A 51 -13.72 10.57 -1.73
CA GLY A 51 -14.28 11.69 -0.99
C GLY A 51 -13.50 12.04 0.29
N PHE A 52 -12.82 11.07 0.90
CA PHE A 52 -12.00 11.29 2.09
C PHE A 52 -10.58 11.72 1.73
N SER A 53 -9.96 12.45 2.67
CA SER A 53 -8.58 12.88 2.56
C SER A 53 -7.69 11.84 3.23
N ASN A 54 -6.81 11.24 2.44
CA ASN A 54 -5.98 10.13 2.84
C ASN A 54 -4.51 10.51 2.72
N ASP A 55 -3.76 10.29 3.80
CA ASP A 55 -2.30 10.39 3.81
C ASP A 55 -1.69 9.00 3.61
N LEU A 56 -0.64 8.95 2.80
CA LEU A 56 0.15 7.75 2.58
C LEU A 56 1.47 7.85 3.34
N TYR A 57 1.77 6.82 4.14
CA TYR A 57 3.02 6.68 4.87
C TYR A 57 3.74 5.37 4.50
N LEU A 58 5.07 5.38 4.59
CA LEU A 58 5.88 4.17 4.75
C LEU A 58 6.15 3.96 6.24
N GLU A 59 5.79 2.80 6.75
CA GLU A 59 5.99 2.40 8.14
C GLU A 59 7.49 2.19 8.43
N LEU A 60 7.99 2.85 9.48
CA LEU A 60 9.37 2.75 9.92
C LEU A 60 9.47 2.26 11.37
N ASP A 61 10.46 1.40 11.63
CA ASP A 61 10.81 1.02 13.00
C ASP A 61 11.55 2.15 13.73
N GLY A 62 11.77 1.97 15.03
CA GLY A 62 12.48 2.95 15.86
C GLY A 62 13.94 3.24 15.46
N SER A 63 14.50 2.52 14.49
CA SER A 63 15.80 2.82 13.88
C SER A 63 15.70 3.64 12.58
N GLY A 64 14.49 3.89 12.09
CA GLY A 64 14.20 4.53 10.81
C GLY A 64 14.30 3.57 9.61
N SER A 65 14.28 2.25 9.85
CA SER A 65 14.27 1.23 8.79
C SER A 65 12.84 0.77 8.50
N PRO A 66 12.52 0.21 7.31
CA PRO A 66 11.17 -0.31 7.06
C PRO A 66 10.74 -1.35 8.08
N GLY A 67 9.58 -1.14 8.70
CA GLY A 67 9.03 -2.02 9.72
C GLY A 67 7.94 -1.34 10.53
N MET A 68 7.01 -2.13 11.07
CA MET A 68 5.97 -1.61 11.96
C MET A 68 6.42 -1.76 13.41
N ASP A 69 6.54 -0.64 14.15
CA ASP A 69 6.80 -0.63 15.59
C ASP A 69 5.63 -0.06 16.42
N GLY A 70 4.57 0.41 15.75
CA GLY A 70 3.38 1.00 16.36
C GLY A 70 3.53 2.48 16.73
N ASN A 71 4.65 3.11 16.40
CA ASN A 71 4.85 4.55 16.57
C ASN A 71 4.68 5.28 15.24
N THR A 72 3.53 5.89 15.03
CA THR A 72 3.25 6.57 13.76
C THR A 72 3.98 7.91 13.58
N SER A 73 4.68 8.39 14.61
CA SER A 73 5.34 9.71 14.59
C SER A 73 6.68 9.73 13.86
N ASN A 74 7.30 8.57 13.64
CA ASN A 74 8.55 8.43 12.87
C ASN A 74 8.35 7.88 11.46
N ASP A 75 7.11 7.61 11.05
CA ASP A 75 6.82 7.13 9.70
C ASP A 75 7.08 8.21 8.64
N LEU A 76 7.41 7.75 7.44
CA LEU A 76 7.70 8.65 6.33
C LEU A 76 6.42 8.98 5.55
N PHE A 77 5.97 10.23 5.63
CA PHE A 77 4.91 10.76 4.77
C PHE A 77 5.36 10.76 3.29
N ILE A 78 4.44 10.36 2.40
CA ILE A 78 4.68 10.27 0.96
C ILE A 78 3.74 11.19 0.18
N PHE A 79 2.43 10.98 0.28
CA PHE A 79 1.41 11.70 -0.50
C PHE A 79 0.15 11.97 0.32
N ASN A 80 -0.63 12.97 -0.07
CA ASN A 80 -2.03 13.10 0.33
C ASN A 80 -2.90 13.11 -0.95
N ASN A 81 -3.97 12.32 -0.97
CA ASN A 81 -4.76 12.12 -2.18
C ASN A 81 -5.46 13.40 -2.71
N HIS A 82 -5.71 14.40 -1.86
CA HIS A 82 -6.34 15.67 -2.29
C HIS A 82 -5.34 16.81 -2.49
N ALA A 83 -4.16 16.73 -1.87
CA ALA A 83 -3.14 17.78 -1.95
C ALA A 83 -2.01 17.49 -2.96
N SER A 84 -1.71 16.21 -3.22
CA SER A 84 -0.64 15.83 -4.15
C SER A 84 -1.08 15.96 -5.62
N ILE A 85 -0.17 16.45 -6.47
CA ILE A 85 -0.40 16.56 -7.91
C ILE A 85 -0.10 15.20 -8.55
N VAL A 86 -0.99 14.69 -9.41
CA VAL A 86 -0.74 13.45 -10.18
C VAL A 86 0.59 13.55 -10.93
N GLY A 87 1.43 12.54 -10.77
CA GLY A 87 2.79 12.51 -11.31
C GLY A 87 3.88 13.01 -10.35
N SER A 88 3.53 13.51 -9.17
CA SER A 88 4.50 13.84 -8.12
C SER A 88 5.26 12.59 -7.69
N THR A 89 6.55 12.73 -7.41
CA THR A 89 7.41 11.62 -6.99
C THR A 89 8.10 11.89 -5.66
N VAL A 90 8.38 10.81 -4.93
CA VAL A 90 9.18 10.82 -3.69
C VAL A 90 10.20 9.70 -3.78
N ASN A 91 11.47 10.02 -3.50
CA ASN A 91 12.51 9.01 -3.39
C ASN A 91 12.52 8.45 -1.96
N LEU A 92 12.17 7.17 -1.81
CA LEU A 92 12.11 6.49 -0.52
C LEU A 92 13.48 5.95 -0.08
N GLY A 93 14.48 6.00 -0.97
CA GLY A 93 15.82 5.48 -0.73
C GLY A 93 16.02 4.06 -1.24
N THR A 94 17.11 3.44 -0.79
CA THR A 94 17.48 2.08 -1.15
C THR A 94 17.29 1.18 0.06
N PHE A 95 16.72 0.01 -0.18
CA PHE A 95 16.49 -1.01 0.84
C PHE A 95 17.23 -2.29 0.48
N THR A 96 17.39 -3.18 1.46
CA THR A 96 17.85 -4.54 1.17
C THR A 96 16.81 -5.22 0.28
N ALA A 97 17.25 -5.84 -0.82
CA ALA A 97 16.34 -6.55 -1.70
C ALA A 97 15.57 -7.63 -0.94
N GLY A 98 14.24 -7.67 -1.14
CA GLY A 98 13.32 -8.55 -0.42
C GLY A 98 12.77 -7.98 0.89
N THR A 99 13.25 -6.82 1.37
CA THR A 99 12.62 -6.13 2.51
C THR A 99 11.19 -5.73 2.15
N GLU A 100 10.21 -6.16 2.95
CA GLU A 100 8.82 -5.71 2.82
C GLU A 100 8.74 -4.23 3.18
N LEU A 101 8.18 -3.43 2.25
CA LEU A 101 7.77 -2.07 2.50
C LEU A 101 6.29 -2.09 2.83
N VAL A 102 5.95 -1.76 4.08
CA VAL A 102 4.56 -1.67 4.53
C VAL A 102 4.09 -0.23 4.38
N PHE A 103 3.05 -0.03 3.59
CA PHE A 103 2.44 1.28 3.42
C PHE A 103 1.16 1.36 4.23
N ARG A 104 0.98 2.49 4.90
CA ARG A 104 -0.22 2.84 5.67
C ARG A 104 -0.97 3.97 4.99
N LEU A 105 -2.25 3.76 4.79
CA LEU A 105 -3.23 4.77 4.46
C LEU A 105 -3.85 5.27 5.77
N HIS A 106 -3.65 6.54 6.08
CA HIS A 106 -4.32 7.21 7.19
C HIS A 106 -5.50 8.02 6.68
N VAL A 107 -6.72 7.67 7.10
CA VAL A 107 -7.93 8.38 6.71
C VAL A 107 -8.13 9.56 7.65
N ASN A 108 -7.76 10.77 7.23
CA ASN A 108 -7.80 11.97 8.07
C ASN A 108 -9.21 12.28 8.61
N ASN A 109 -10.25 11.83 7.90
CA ASN A 109 -11.65 12.07 8.26
C ASN A 109 -12.14 11.22 9.44
N THR A 110 -11.66 9.99 9.57
CA THR A 110 -12.13 9.02 10.58
C THR A 110 -11.07 8.69 11.61
N GLY A 111 -9.79 8.84 11.26
CA GLY A 111 -8.64 8.41 12.04
C GLY A 111 -8.31 6.92 11.85
N ASP A 112 -8.97 6.24 10.91
CA ASP A 112 -8.67 4.83 10.61
C ASP A 112 -7.35 4.69 9.86
N ASP A 113 -6.66 3.59 10.13
CA ASP A 113 -5.41 3.21 9.45
C ASP A 113 -5.57 1.87 8.74
N PHE A 114 -5.18 1.83 7.48
CA PHE A 114 -5.23 0.64 6.64
C PHE A 114 -3.87 0.37 6.02
N PHE A 115 -3.51 -0.91 5.87
CA PHE A 115 -2.17 -1.32 5.49
C PHE A 115 -2.17 -2.21 4.25
N THR A 116 -1.09 -2.12 3.45
CA THR A 116 -0.74 -3.19 2.50
C THR A 116 -0.49 -4.51 3.22
N GLY A 117 -0.58 -5.64 2.51
CA GLY A 117 -0.40 -6.98 3.08
C GLY A 117 -1.71 -7.60 3.59
N PRO A 118 -1.64 -8.73 4.31
CA PRO A 118 -2.82 -9.56 4.60
C PRO A 118 -3.86 -8.81 5.44
N GLY A 119 -5.13 -9.17 5.27
CA GLY A 119 -6.23 -8.53 6.00
C GLY A 119 -6.13 -8.62 7.51
N SER A 120 -5.43 -9.63 8.05
CA SER A 120 -5.12 -9.77 9.48
C SER A 120 -4.29 -8.62 10.05
N ARG A 121 -3.69 -7.77 9.19
CA ARG A 121 -2.99 -6.54 9.58
C ARG A 121 -3.95 -5.37 9.83
N ASN A 122 -5.18 -5.44 9.31
CA ASN A 122 -6.19 -4.39 9.44
C ASN A 122 -7.22 -4.76 10.53
N ALA A 123 -7.82 -3.75 11.15
CA ALA A 123 -8.69 -3.92 12.32
C ALA A 123 -9.94 -4.77 12.07
N ASP A 124 -10.43 -4.80 10.83
CA ASP A 124 -11.60 -5.57 10.40
C ASP A 124 -11.25 -6.94 9.80
N GLY A 125 -9.96 -7.29 9.72
CA GLY A 125 -9.48 -8.54 9.16
C GLY A 125 -9.54 -8.61 7.63
N LEU A 126 -9.82 -7.50 6.93
CA LEU A 126 -9.94 -7.44 5.48
C LEU A 126 -8.71 -6.77 4.84
N PRO A 127 -8.27 -7.20 3.64
CA PRO A 127 -7.23 -6.48 2.92
C PRO A 127 -7.77 -5.15 2.38
N HIS A 128 -6.98 -4.08 2.52
CA HIS A 128 -7.36 -2.72 2.09
C HIS A 128 -6.46 -2.17 0.98
N ALA A 129 -5.51 -2.97 0.49
CA ALA A 129 -4.71 -2.63 -0.66
C ALA A 129 -4.67 -3.77 -1.68
N ARG A 130 -4.69 -3.39 -2.95
CA ARG A 130 -4.30 -4.22 -4.08
C ARG A 130 -2.87 -3.88 -4.48
N VAL A 131 -2.07 -4.90 -4.80
CA VAL A 131 -0.67 -4.73 -5.19
C VAL A 131 -0.36 -5.51 -6.48
N GLN A 132 -0.30 -4.81 -7.60
CA GLN A 132 -0.04 -5.38 -8.92
C GLN A 132 1.44 -5.22 -9.31
N ALA A 133 2.20 -6.31 -9.20
CA ALA A 133 3.56 -6.37 -9.76
C ALA A 133 3.56 -6.23 -11.29
N ASN A 134 4.66 -5.70 -11.83
CA ASN A 134 4.87 -5.56 -13.27
C ASN A 134 3.72 -4.87 -13.99
N TRP A 135 3.05 -3.92 -13.32
CA TRP A 135 2.06 -3.06 -13.97
C TRP A 135 2.72 -2.28 -15.12
N LEU A 136 3.94 -1.79 -14.87
CA LEU A 136 4.93 -1.41 -15.87
C LEU A 136 6.25 -2.15 -15.57
N PRO A 137 7.24 -2.17 -16.49
CA PRO A 137 8.51 -2.84 -16.23
C PRO A 137 9.15 -2.39 -14.91
N SER A 138 9.43 -3.35 -14.02
CA SER A 138 9.98 -3.11 -12.67
C SER A 138 9.17 -2.12 -11.83
N THR A 139 7.86 -1.98 -12.10
CA THR A 139 6.99 -1.06 -11.39
C THR A 139 5.80 -1.82 -10.82
N THR A 140 5.55 -1.60 -9.53
CA THR A 140 4.37 -2.13 -8.83
C THR A 140 3.34 -1.03 -8.69
N LEU A 141 2.09 -1.29 -9.08
CA LEU A 141 0.96 -0.40 -8.81
C LEU A 141 0.28 -0.84 -7.52
N VAL A 142 -0.01 0.12 -6.65
CA VAL A 142 -0.74 -0.08 -5.40
C VAL A 142 -1.95 0.82 -5.37
N SER A 143 -3.07 0.28 -4.93
CA SER A 143 -4.35 1.01 -4.84
C SER A 143 -5.08 0.65 -3.56
N PHE A 144 -5.53 1.67 -2.83
CA PHE A 144 -6.13 1.56 -1.51
C PHE A 144 -7.62 1.83 -1.51
N GLU A 145 -8.26 1.25 -0.49
CA GLU A 145 -9.65 1.41 -0.11
C GLU A 145 -9.75 1.96 1.32
N ASP A 146 -10.51 3.04 1.52
CA ASP A 146 -10.53 3.84 2.76
C ASP A 146 -11.75 3.58 3.69
N LEU A 147 -12.60 2.61 3.34
CA LEU A 147 -13.79 2.28 4.14
C LEU A 147 -13.66 1.01 5.00
N LEU A 148 -13.74 1.19 6.32
CA LEU A 148 -13.78 0.10 7.29
C LEU A 148 -14.96 -0.87 7.07
N ASN A 149 -14.71 -2.18 7.10
CA ASN A 149 -15.64 -3.29 6.89
C ASN A 149 -16.26 -3.38 5.48
N LEU A 150 -15.87 -2.51 4.54
CA LEU A 150 -16.52 -2.40 3.24
C LEU A 150 -15.50 -2.26 2.11
N PRO A 151 -14.51 -3.16 1.97
CA PRO A 151 -13.57 -3.04 0.88
C PRO A 151 -14.32 -3.19 -0.45
N GLU A 152 -14.37 -2.12 -1.23
CA GLU A 152 -15.19 -2.09 -2.44
C GLU A 152 -14.62 -3.10 -3.45
N GLY A 153 -15.49 -3.91 -4.07
CA GLY A 153 -15.10 -5.06 -4.90
C GLY A 153 -14.40 -4.68 -6.21
N ALA A 154 -14.84 -5.23 -7.35
CA ALA A 154 -14.16 -4.98 -8.64
C ALA A 154 -14.12 -3.49 -9.06
N SER A 155 -14.97 -2.64 -8.50
CA SER A 155 -15.03 -1.20 -8.77
C SER A 155 -14.40 -0.33 -7.68
N GLY A 156 -13.84 -0.96 -6.63
CA GLY A 156 -13.24 -0.29 -5.48
C GLY A 156 -11.75 -0.10 -5.55
N TYR A 157 -11.16 0.26 -4.40
CA TYR A 157 -9.73 0.54 -4.24
C TYR A 157 -9.26 1.71 -5.09
N ASN A 158 -10.06 2.76 -5.18
CA ASN A 158 -9.84 3.96 -5.99
C ASN A 158 -9.60 5.21 -5.13
N ASP A 159 -9.35 5.02 -3.83
CA ASP A 159 -9.26 6.12 -2.88
C ASP A 159 -7.84 6.72 -2.79
N LEU A 160 -6.83 5.91 -3.12
CA LEU A 160 -5.46 6.36 -3.32
C LEU A 160 -4.69 5.35 -4.17
N SER A 161 -4.27 5.76 -5.37
CA SER A 161 -3.39 4.98 -6.25
C SER A 161 -2.00 5.60 -6.41
N PHE A 162 -0.98 4.76 -6.36
CA PHE A 162 0.43 5.12 -6.47
C PHE A 162 1.24 3.95 -7.02
N SER A 163 2.42 4.25 -7.57
CA SER A 163 3.31 3.24 -8.12
C SER A 163 4.71 3.35 -7.54
N PHE A 164 5.42 2.22 -7.52
CA PHE A 164 6.79 2.12 -7.04
C PHE A 164 7.69 1.49 -8.09
N GLU A 165 8.73 2.21 -8.47
CA GLU A 165 9.83 1.63 -9.22
C GLU A 165 10.66 0.70 -8.34
N ASN A 166 11.27 -0.31 -8.96
CA ASN A 166 12.20 -1.26 -8.34
C ASN A 166 11.59 -2.04 -7.17
N THR A 167 10.33 -2.47 -7.29
CA THR A 167 9.65 -3.33 -6.33
C THR A 167 8.98 -4.51 -7.04
N THR A 168 8.51 -5.50 -6.29
CA THR A 168 7.66 -6.59 -6.80
C THR A 168 6.42 -6.75 -5.91
N ALA A 169 5.64 -7.82 -6.11
CA ALA A 169 4.50 -8.18 -5.26
C ALA A 169 4.58 -9.65 -4.87
N THR A 170 4.29 -9.97 -3.61
CA THR A 170 4.30 -11.35 -3.12
C THR A 170 3.29 -11.57 -2.01
N THR A 171 2.91 -12.82 -1.77
CA THR A 171 2.10 -13.20 -0.60
C THR A 171 2.98 -13.19 0.63
N VAL A 172 2.56 -12.48 1.69
CA VAL A 172 3.18 -12.65 3.01
C VAL A 172 2.49 -13.80 3.74
N PRO A 173 3.24 -14.79 4.26
CA PRO A 173 2.67 -15.80 5.14
C PRO A 173 2.03 -15.10 6.34
N ASP A 174 0.73 -15.30 6.49
CA ASP A 174 -0.04 -14.95 7.66
C ASP A 174 0.52 -15.72 8.85
N GLY A 175 1.38 -15.09 9.65
CA GLY A 175 1.95 -15.67 10.88
C GLY A 175 0.93 -16.06 11.96
N GLY A 176 -0.36 -16.07 11.64
CA GLY A 176 -1.48 -16.42 12.52
C GLY A 176 -1.65 -17.91 12.79
N SER A 177 -0.81 -18.81 12.26
CA SER A 177 -0.84 -20.23 12.63
C SER A 177 0.52 -20.90 12.56
N GLY A 178 1.24 -20.90 13.69
CA GLY A 178 2.13 -22.01 14.09
C GLY A 178 3.52 -22.06 13.45
N VAL A 179 4.44 -21.24 13.93
CA VAL A 179 5.86 -21.63 13.99
C VAL A 179 6.32 -21.55 15.45
N LEU A 180 5.92 -22.56 16.22
CA LEU A 180 6.70 -22.99 17.38
C LEU A 180 8.01 -23.54 16.83
N CYS A 181 9.08 -22.75 16.92
CA CYS A 181 10.44 -23.23 16.76
C CYS A 181 10.70 -24.32 17.83
N LEU A 182 10.41 -25.57 17.51
CA LEU A 182 10.82 -26.74 18.29
C LEU A 182 12.33 -26.98 18.07
N GLY A 183 13.14 -26.04 18.58
CA GLY A 183 14.57 -26.24 18.76
C GLY A 183 14.80 -27.18 19.93
N ALA A 184 14.60 -28.49 19.73
CA ALA A 184 15.02 -29.52 20.67
C ALA A 184 15.66 -30.67 19.89
N ALA A 185 16.89 -30.47 19.43
CA ALA A 185 17.72 -31.54 18.90
C ALA A 185 19.05 -31.62 19.68
N ILE A 186 19.08 -32.60 20.59
CA ILE A 186 20.19 -33.53 20.87
C ILE A 186 21.50 -32.94 21.40
N SER A 187 21.77 -33.13 22.70
CA SER A 187 23.13 -33.39 23.24
C SER A 187 23.09 -33.86 24.70
N ALA A 188 22.91 -35.16 24.95
CA ALA A 188 23.31 -35.78 26.22
C ALA A 188 23.49 -37.31 26.08
N PHE A 189 24.32 -37.74 25.12
CA PHE A 189 24.84 -39.11 25.09
C PHE A 189 26.37 -39.10 25.23
N ALA A 190 26.89 -38.55 26.34
CA ALA A 190 28.28 -38.74 26.77
C ALA A 190 28.55 -38.13 28.16
N ALA A 191 28.04 -38.73 29.23
CA ALA A 191 28.63 -38.54 30.57
C ALA A 191 28.49 -39.78 31.47
N SER A 192 28.45 -40.98 30.87
CA SER A 192 28.65 -42.25 31.59
C SER A 192 30.14 -42.59 31.68
N ARG A 193 30.99 -41.70 32.21
CA ARG A 193 32.38 -42.10 32.54
C ARG A 193 33.12 -41.14 33.48
N MET A 194 32.65 -40.93 34.71
CA MET A 194 33.53 -40.67 35.86
C MET A 194 32.77 -40.76 37.19
N ARG A 195 32.48 -41.98 37.63
CA ARG A 195 32.37 -42.29 39.06
C ARG A 195 33.46 -43.30 39.40
N ARG A 196 34.62 -42.78 39.78
CA ARG A 196 35.58 -43.44 40.67
C ARG A 196 36.02 -42.41 41.70
N ARG A 197 35.82 -42.77 42.97
CA ARG A 197 36.51 -42.37 44.22
C ARG A 197 35.54 -41.96 45.34
N ALA A 198 35.11 -42.97 46.10
CA ALA A 198 35.15 -43.03 47.56
C ALA A 198 35.19 -44.51 47.92
#